data_AF-A0AAW1LIS4-F1
#
_entry.id   AF-A0AAW1LIS4-F1
#
_cell.length_a   1.000
_cell.length_b   1.000
_cell.length_c   1.000
_cell.angle_alpha   90.00
_cell.angle_beta   90.00
_cell.angle_gamma   90.00
#
_symmetry.space_group_name_H-M   'P 1'
#
loop_
_entity.id
_entity.type
_entity.pdbx_description
1 polymer ?
#
loop_
_entity_poly.entity_id
_entity_poly.type
_entity_poly.pdbx_seq_one_letter_code
_entity_poly.pdbx_strand_id
1 'polypeptide(L)'
;MARPSIAVEIATAPSPFSFDELQKCESGLGATCGVSIYQYIFEDGVNVSKECCYRLLTVGKDCHDLLTQVTIVYKRLPEKLAKENHRKNGKVWELCRTVGHISN
;
A
#
# COMPACT_ATOMS: atom_id res chain seq x y z
N MET A 1 -8.63 51.46 1.96
CA MET A 1 -7.50 50.52 1.75
C MET A 1 -7.94 49.15 2.24
N ALA A 2 -8.24 48.22 1.34
CA ALA A 2 -8.68 46.87 1.70
C ALA A 2 -7.48 45.91 1.63
N ARG A 3 -7.27 45.13 2.70
CA ARG A 3 -6.26 44.05 2.75
C ARG A 3 -6.64 42.97 1.72
N PRO A 4 -5.72 42.51 0.85
CA PRO A 4 -6.00 41.32 0.07
C PRO A 4 -5.95 40.10 1.00
N SER A 5 -7.06 39.37 1.08
CA SER A 5 -7.11 38.01 1.62
C SER A 5 -6.28 37.12 0.70
N ILE A 6 -5.14 36.64 1.17
CA ILE A 6 -4.40 35.56 0.51
C ILE A 6 -5.23 34.29 0.76
N ALA A 7 -6.11 33.96 -0.17
CA ALA A 7 -6.63 32.62 -0.29
C ALA A 7 -5.42 31.71 -0.60
N VAL A 8 -5.08 30.85 0.35
CA VAL A 8 -4.07 29.81 0.15
C VAL A 8 -4.61 28.90 -0.95
N GLU A 9 -4.06 29.02 -2.15
CA GLU A 9 -4.23 28.01 -3.19
C GLU A 9 -3.57 26.72 -2.72
N ILE A 10 -4.31 25.92 -1.95
CA ILE A 10 -3.98 24.54 -1.68
C ILE A 10 -4.09 23.84 -3.04
N ALA A 11 -2.94 23.47 -3.60
CA ALA A 11 -2.84 22.76 -4.86
C ALA A 11 -3.81 21.55 -4.88
N THR A 12 -4.95 21.70 -5.55
CA THR A 12 -5.93 20.66 -5.83
C THR A 12 -5.49 19.87 -7.06
N ALA A 13 -4.29 19.29 -7.02
CA ALA A 13 -4.00 18.20 -7.94
C ALA A 13 -4.89 17.01 -7.52
N PRO A 14 -5.77 16.50 -8.39
CA PRO A 14 -6.50 15.28 -8.07
C PRO A 14 -5.49 14.18 -7.73
N SER A 15 -5.74 13.47 -6.63
CA SER A 15 -4.98 12.24 -6.33
C SER A 15 -5.04 11.36 -7.58
N PRO A 16 -3.91 10.81 -8.05
CA PRO A 16 -3.93 9.86 -9.16
C PRO A 16 -4.64 8.55 -8.79
N PHE A 17 -5.05 8.41 -7.51
CA PHE A 17 -5.74 7.24 -6.97
C PHE A 17 -7.17 7.58 -6.55
N SER A 18 -8.11 6.70 -6.86
CA SER A 18 -9.49 6.79 -6.39
C SER A 18 -9.56 6.49 -4.89
N PHE A 19 -10.13 7.42 -4.12
CA PHE A 19 -10.31 7.25 -2.68
C PHE A 19 -11.21 6.07 -2.33
N ASP A 20 -12.30 5.88 -3.08
CA ASP A 20 -13.25 4.79 -2.85
C ASP A 20 -12.63 3.40 -3.11
N GLU A 21 -11.76 3.30 -4.11
CA GLU A 21 -11.02 2.05 -4.40
C GLU A 21 -10.01 1.76 -3.30
N LEU A 22 -9.25 2.78 -2.89
CA LEU A 22 -8.30 2.66 -1.79
C LEU A 22 -8.99 2.18 -0.50
N GLN A 23 -10.08 2.85 -0.12
CA GLN A 23 -10.83 2.51 1.09
C GLN A 23 -11.39 1.08 1.04
N LYS A 24 -11.87 0.61 -0.11
CA LYS A 24 -12.31 -0.79 -0.29
C LYS A 24 -11.17 -1.77 -0.09
N CYS A 25 -10.00 -1.49 -0.66
CA CYS A 25 -8.81 -2.33 -0.51
C CYS A 25 -8.35 -2.40 0.94
N GLU A 26 -8.25 -1.25 1.62
CA GLU A 26 -7.86 -1.18 3.04
C GLU A 26 -8.84 -1.94 3.94
N SER A 27 -10.15 -1.72 3.73
CA SER A 27 -11.20 -2.35 4.54
C SER A 27 -11.25 -3.87 4.33
N GLY A 28 -11.10 -4.33 3.08
CA GLY A 28 -11.10 -5.75 2.75
C GLY A 28 -9.88 -6.49 3.31
N LEU A 29 -8.70 -5.84 3.30
CA LEU A 29 -7.49 -6.42 3.85
C LEU A 29 -7.53 -6.42 5.38
N GLY A 30 -8.05 -5.35 5.98
CA GLY A 30 -8.15 -5.14 7.41
C GLY A 30 -6.83 -4.67 8.04
N ALA A 31 -6.93 -3.88 9.11
CA ALA A 31 -5.78 -3.18 9.70
C ALA A 31 -4.62 -4.11 10.10
N THR A 32 -4.92 -5.23 10.78
CA THR A 32 -3.88 -6.18 11.24
C THR A 32 -3.07 -6.76 10.08
N CYS A 33 -3.74 -7.18 9.01
CA CYS A 33 -3.06 -7.75 7.84
C CYS A 33 -2.38 -6.68 7.00
N GLY A 34 -2.99 -5.50 6.89
CA GLY A 34 -2.36 -4.33 6.29
C GLY A 34 -1.02 -4.00 6.94
N VAL A 35 -0.95 -3.96 8.28
CA VAL A 35 0.30 -3.73 9.02
C VAL A 35 1.34 -4.80 8.73
N SER A 36 0.98 -6.09 8.84
CA SER A 36 1.92 -7.19 8.60
C SER A 36 2.51 -7.17 7.18
N ILE A 37 1.68 -6.94 6.16
CA ILE A 37 2.11 -6.85 4.76
C ILE A 37 2.95 -5.59 4.53
N TYR A 38 2.52 -4.45 5.08
CA TYR A 38 3.26 -3.21 5.00
C TYR A 38 4.67 -3.36 5.62
N GLN A 39 4.79 -4.00 6.79
CA GLN A 39 6.08 -4.26 7.44
C GLN A 39 6.99 -5.15 6.57
N TYR A 40 6.43 -6.15 5.90
CA TYR A 40 7.22 -6.98 4.99
C TYR A 40 7.74 -6.19 3.78
N ILE A 41 6.92 -5.30 3.21
CA ILE A 41 7.25 -4.58 1.99
C ILE A 41 8.17 -3.40 2.27
N PHE A 42 7.86 -2.59 3.28
CA PHE A 42 8.48 -1.29 3.51
C PHE A 42 9.49 -1.27 4.65
N GLU A 43 9.53 -2.32 5.45
CA GLU A 43 10.43 -2.48 6.57
C GLU A 43 11.15 -3.83 6.45
N ASP A 44 11.70 -4.31 7.56
CA ASP A 44 12.37 -5.61 7.67
C ASP A 44 11.47 -6.64 8.35
N GLY A 45 10.14 -6.49 8.19
CA GLY A 45 9.17 -7.47 8.67
C GLY A 45 9.31 -8.81 7.93
N VAL A 46 9.14 -9.92 8.65
CA VAL A 46 9.43 -11.26 8.10
C VAL A 46 8.22 -12.18 8.00
N ASN A 47 7.09 -11.83 8.63
CA ASN A 47 5.96 -12.75 8.78
C ASN A 47 4.67 -12.19 8.19
N VAL A 48 3.97 -13.01 7.42
CA VAL A 48 2.59 -12.79 6.95
C VAL A 48 1.80 -14.08 7.23
N SER A 49 0.77 -13.98 8.06
CA SER A 49 0.00 -15.15 8.49
C SER A 49 -0.83 -15.74 7.35
N LYS A 50 -1.31 -16.98 7.54
CA LYS A 50 -2.22 -17.63 6.59
C LYS A 50 -3.53 -16.86 6.40
N GLU A 51 -4.09 -16.30 7.48
CA GLU A 51 -5.28 -15.47 7.40
C GLU A 51 -5.02 -14.22 6.55
N CYS A 52 -3.87 -13.57 6.74
CA CYS A 52 -3.53 -12.37 5.99
C CYS A 52 -3.27 -12.66 4.52
N CYS A 53 -2.64 -13.78 4.18
CA CYS A 53 -2.54 -14.21 2.79
C CYS A 53 -3.92 -14.49 2.18
N TYR A 54 -4.83 -15.14 2.91
CA TYR A 54 -6.19 -15.39 2.42
C TYR A 54 -6.94 -14.07 2.14
N ARG A 55 -6.89 -13.11 3.07
CA ARG A 55 -7.51 -11.78 2.87
C ARG A 55 -6.87 -11.04 1.70
N LEU A 56 -5.54 -11.08 1.59
CA LEU A 56 -4.81 -10.46 0.49
C LEU A 56 -5.25 -11.01 -0.87
N LEU A 57 -5.33 -12.34 -1.00
CA LEU A 57 -5.79 -12.99 -2.23
C LEU A 57 -7.27 -12.69 -2.51
N THR A 58 -8.08 -12.49 -1.47
CA THR A 58 -9.50 -12.13 -1.59
C THR A 58 -9.71 -10.72 -2.11
N VAL A 59 -8.95 -9.72 -1.61
CA VAL A 59 -9.00 -8.35 -2.15
C VAL A 59 -8.33 -8.24 -3.52
N GLY A 60 -7.45 -9.18 -3.85
CA GLY A 60 -6.88 -9.31 -5.18
C GLY A 60 -5.58 -8.51 -5.39
N LYS A 61 -4.94 -8.80 -6.53
CA LYS A 61 -3.63 -8.26 -6.87
C LYS A 61 -3.66 -6.75 -7.05
N ASP A 62 -4.72 -6.24 -7.66
CA ASP A 62 -4.86 -4.81 -7.95
C ASP A 62 -4.92 -4.00 -6.65
N CYS A 63 -5.62 -4.49 -5.62
CA CYS A 63 -5.62 -3.87 -4.30
C CYS A 63 -4.23 -3.89 -3.65
N HIS A 64 -3.51 -5.01 -3.74
CA HIS A 64 -2.16 -5.13 -3.21
C HIS A 64 -1.19 -4.16 -3.87
N ASP A 65 -1.22 -4.08 -5.20
CA ASP A 65 -0.39 -3.17 -5.98
C ASP A 65 -0.76 -1.70 -5.72
N LEU A 66 -2.05 -1.38 -5.63
CA LEU A 66 -2.57 -0.04 -5.34
C LEU A 66 -2.08 0.46 -3.97
N LEU A 67 -2.25 -0.35 -2.91
CA LEU A 67 -1.81 0.02 -1.56
C LEU A 67 -0.30 0.28 -1.49
N THR A 68 0.49 -0.56 -2.17
CA THR A 68 1.94 -0.36 -2.29
C THR A 68 2.27 0.92 -3.06
N GLN A 69 1.65 1.14 -4.22
CA GLN A 69 1.92 2.30 -5.08
C GLN A 69 1.58 3.62 -4.37
N VAL A 70 0.42 3.68 -3.71
CA VAL A 70 -0.01 4.84 -2.92
C VAL A 70 1.00 5.13 -1.81
N THR A 71 1.47 4.09 -1.11
CA THR A 71 2.48 4.24 -0.05
C THR A 71 3.79 4.80 -0.57
N ILE A 72 4.29 4.28 -1.71
CA ILE A 72 5.52 4.75 -2.36
C ILE A 72 5.40 6.23 -2.73
N VAL A 73 4.29 6.63 -3.36
CA VAL A 73 4.05 8.02 -3.79
C VAL A 73 3.92 8.94 -2.59
N TYR A 74 3.11 8.56 -1.59
CA TYR A 74 2.88 9.37 -0.39
C TYR A 74 4.18 9.60 0.39
N LYS A 75 5.00 8.55 0.56
CA LYS A 75 6.29 8.64 1.23
C LYS A 75 7.39 9.29 0.38
N ARG A 76 7.12 9.56 -0.91
CA ARG A 76 8.09 10.11 -1.87
C ARG A 76 9.40 9.32 -1.88
N LEU A 77 9.28 7.99 -1.95
CA LEU A 77 10.46 7.13 -1.89
C LEU A 77 11.39 7.37 -3.11
N PRO A 78 12.72 7.43 -2.90
CA PRO A 78 13.68 7.42 -3.99
C PRO A 78 13.49 6.22 -4.91
N GLU A 79 13.77 6.37 -6.21
CA GLU A 79 13.55 5.34 -7.23
C GLU A 79 14.14 3.97 -6.85
N LYS A 80 15.34 3.96 -6.26
CA LYS A 80 15.99 2.71 -5.82
C LYS A 80 15.16 1.98 -4.77
N LEU A 81 14.65 2.69 -3.77
CA LEU A 81 13.81 2.10 -2.72
C LEU A 81 12.46 1.69 -3.31
N ALA A 82 11.82 2.54 -4.11
CA ALA A 82 10.57 2.20 -4.79
C ALA A 82 10.68 0.88 -5.59
N LYS A 83 11.74 0.70 -6.38
CA LYS A 83 12.01 -0.56 -7.11
C LYS A 83 12.15 -1.76 -6.19
N GLU A 84 12.83 -1.59 -5.05
CA GLU A 84 12.95 -2.65 -4.04
C GLU A 84 11.59 -3.00 -3.42
N ASN A 85 10.80 -2.00 -3.02
CA ASN A 85 9.46 -2.20 -2.45
C ASN A 85 8.52 -2.86 -3.47
N HIS A 86 8.58 -2.52 -4.75
CA HIS A 86 7.83 -3.23 -5.80
C HIS A 86 8.24 -4.70 -5.92
N ARG A 87 9.54 -5.00 -5.83
CA ARG A 87 10.02 -6.39 -5.81
C ARG A 87 9.50 -7.15 -4.59
N LYS A 88 9.55 -6.53 -3.39
CA LYS A 88 8.99 -7.11 -2.16
C LYS A 88 7.47 -7.31 -2.26
N ASN A 89 6.74 -6.36 -2.85
CA ASN A 89 5.31 -6.46 -3.13
C ASN A 89 4.98 -7.69 -4.00
N GLY A 90 5.69 -7.86 -5.11
CA GLY A 90 5.53 -9.05 -5.97
C GLY A 90 5.86 -10.35 -5.24
N LYS A 91 6.89 -10.35 -4.39
CA LYS A 91 7.26 -11.52 -3.56
C LYS A 91 6.16 -11.90 -2.57
N VAL A 92 5.54 -10.93 -1.88
CA VAL A 92 4.41 -11.20 -0.98
C VAL A 92 3.26 -11.85 -1.72
N TRP A 93 2.89 -11.30 -2.88
CA TRP A 93 1.82 -11.85 -3.71
C TRP A 93 2.09 -13.31 -4.09
N GLU A 94 3.29 -13.60 -4.58
CA GLU A 94 3.65 -14.94 -5.03
C GLU A 94 3.67 -15.96 -3.88
N LEU A 95 4.26 -15.59 -2.74
CA LEU A 95 4.31 -16.47 -1.58
C LEU A 95 2.92 -16.72 -0.99
N CYS A 96 2.07 -15.70 -0.90
CA CYS A 96 0.69 -15.90 -0.48
C CYS A 96 -0.08 -16.82 -1.43
N ARG A 97 0.15 -16.71 -2.74
CA ARG A 97 -0.52 -17.55 -3.75
C ARG A 97 -0.05 -19.02 -3.71
N THR A 98 1.23 -19.27 -3.46
CA THR A 98 1.84 -20.60 -3.59
C THR A 98 2.03 -21.34 -2.28
N VAL A 99 2.44 -20.64 -1.22
CA VAL A 99 2.73 -21.19 0.11
C VAL A 99 1.57 -20.92 1.08
N GLY A 100 0.84 -19.82 0.88
CA GLY A 100 -0.29 -19.43 1.72
C GLY A 100 0.11 -18.76 3.02
N HIS A 101 1.39 -18.53 3.29
CA HIS A 101 1.93 -17.73 4.40
C HIS A 101 3.38 -17.32 4.08
N ILE A 102 3.94 -16.45 4.93
CA ILE A 102 5.36 -16.10 4.90
C ILE A 102 5.89 -16.20 6.33
N SER A 103 6.95 -16.97 6.51
CA SER A 103 7.69 -17.10 7.76
C SER A 103 9.18 -17.16 7.47
N ASN A 104 10.00 -16.69 8.41
CA ASN A 104 11.46 -16.83 8.37
C ASN A 104 11.91 -18.23 8.83
#